data_AF-A0A920VLF5-F1
#
_entry.id   AF-A0A920VLF5-F1
#
_cell.length_a   1.000
_cell.length_b   1.000
_cell.length_c   1.000
_cell.angle_alpha   90.00
_cell.angle_beta   90.00
_cell.angle_gamma   90.00
#
_symmetry.space_group_name_H-M   'P 1'
#
loop_
_entity.id
_entity.type
_entity.pdbx_description
1 polymer ?
#
loop_
_entity_poly.entity_id
_entity_poly.type
_entity_poly.pdbx_seq_one_letter_code
_entity_poly.pdbx_strand_id
1 'polypeptide(L)'
;MGPIADRLQSIGEAIEGYIDCLALGQQRGLLAARRQVLACLEQCCVHASDGTFFDTLDHLARDSGITPSLQHLVSSGVQAARAAYPSLRGLSGEGLSSRIPGPKGTPVGLERYRFATHSFLLTEIDHEAVYHWGWQEIGRLKQQMETVSNRIWPGRCFKEVVQLLKTDSRYSVDSPESFLERMSEIQQEALQRLWATRCSTCRNKGRTVEVRLFSEGQHAGRLLYSAIGGFFPTRVRLVRKA
;
A
#
# COMPACT_ATOMS: atom_id res chain seq x y z
N MET A 1 -20.97 -13.46 2.37
CA MET A 1 -21.19 -12.74 1.10
C MET A 1 -22.36 -11.75 1.14
N GLY A 2 -23.37 -11.89 2.01
CA GLY A 2 -24.47 -10.90 2.17
C GLY A 2 -24.02 -9.44 2.34
N PRO A 3 -23.21 -9.12 3.38
CA PRO A 3 -22.70 -7.76 3.58
C PRO A 3 -21.80 -7.24 2.43
N ILE A 4 -21.23 -8.14 1.63
CA ILE A 4 -20.43 -7.76 0.45
C ILE A 4 -21.35 -7.32 -0.68
N ALA A 5 -22.44 -8.06 -0.93
CA ALA A 5 -23.46 -7.66 -1.90
C ALA A 5 -24.07 -6.30 -1.54
N ASP A 6 -24.44 -6.09 -0.28
CA ASP A 6 -24.99 -4.82 0.19
C ASP A 6 -23.99 -3.66 -0.04
N ARG A 7 -22.71 -3.88 0.29
CA ARG A 7 -21.66 -2.88 0.08
C ARG A 7 -21.43 -2.59 -1.40
N LEU A 8 -21.48 -3.60 -2.26
CA LEU A 8 -21.31 -3.41 -3.70
C LEU A 8 -22.43 -2.53 -4.28
N GLN A 9 -23.66 -2.75 -3.83
CA GLN A 9 -24.82 -1.96 -4.25
C GLN A 9 -24.72 -0.49 -3.78
N SER A 10 -24.12 -0.23 -2.62
CA SER A 10 -23.96 1.13 -2.08
C SER A 10 -22.79 1.93 -2.67
N ILE A 11 -21.94 1.33 -3.54
CA ILE A 11 -20.77 2.03 -4.08
C ILE A 11 -21.16 3.23 -4.96
N GLY A 12 -22.25 3.12 -5.73
CA GLY A 12 -22.73 4.21 -6.58
C GLY A 12 -23.05 5.47 -5.77
N GLU A 13 -23.89 5.33 -4.74
CA GLU A 13 -24.26 6.43 -3.83
C GLU A 13 -23.03 7.03 -3.12
N ALA A 14 -22.08 6.18 -2.69
CA ALA A 14 -20.85 6.65 -2.06
C ALA A 14 -19.98 7.48 -3.04
N ILE A 15 -19.93 7.09 -4.31
CA ILE A 15 -19.21 7.85 -5.35
C ILE A 15 -19.92 9.19 -5.62
N GLU A 16 -21.24 9.21 -5.70
CA GLU A 16 -22.02 10.44 -5.89
C GLU A 16 -21.78 11.44 -4.75
N GLY A 17 -21.90 11.00 -3.49
CA GLY A 17 -21.62 11.86 -2.33
C GLY A 17 -20.16 12.35 -2.29
N TYR A 18 -19.22 11.55 -2.79
CA TYR A 18 -17.82 11.98 -2.93
C TYR A 18 -17.64 13.03 -4.03
N ILE A 19 -18.32 12.89 -5.18
CA ILE A 19 -18.36 13.89 -6.26
C ILE A 19 -18.88 15.23 -5.72
N ASP A 20 -19.97 15.22 -4.95
CA ASP A 20 -20.55 16.42 -4.34
C ASP A 20 -19.56 17.12 -3.39
N CYS A 21 -18.84 16.34 -2.57
CA CYS A 21 -17.82 16.88 -1.68
C CYS A 21 -16.67 17.54 -2.46
N LEU A 22 -16.24 16.93 -3.57
CA LEU A 22 -15.19 17.49 -4.44
C LEU A 22 -15.66 18.76 -5.14
N ALA A 23 -16.91 18.81 -5.60
CA ALA A 23 -17.51 20.00 -6.20
C ALA A 23 -17.57 21.16 -5.18
N LEU A 24 -18.00 20.88 -3.93
CA LEU A 24 -17.99 21.86 -2.85
C LEU A 24 -16.56 22.34 -2.51
N GLY A 25 -15.59 21.43 -2.49
CA GLY A 25 -14.18 21.76 -2.31
C GLY A 25 -13.66 22.70 -3.41
N GLN A 26 -14.03 22.45 -4.66
CA GLN A 26 -13.69 23.31 -5.79
C GLN A 26 -14.29 24.71 -5.66
N GLN A 27 -15.54 24.84 -5.22
CA GLN A 27 -16.18 26.15 -4.96
C GLN A 27 -15.43 26.94 -3.88
N ARG A 28 -14.83 26.25 -2.90
CA ARG A 28 -14.05 26.84 -1.80
C ARG A 28 -12.56 27.03 -2.13
N GLY A 29 -12.12 26.70 -3.35
CA GLY A 29 -10.70 26.77 -3.73
C GLY A 29 -9.81 25.69 -3.11
N LEU A 30 -10.38 24.64 -2.54
CA LEU A 30 -9.67 23.52 -1.88
C LEU A 30 -9.31 22.43 -2.89
N LEU A 31 -8.50 22.78 -3.88
CA LEU A 31 -8.17 21.88 -4.99
C LEU A 31 -7.04 20.88 -4.64
N ALA A 32 -7.18 19.65 -5.16
CA ALA A 32 -6.08 18.70 -5.20
C ALA A 32 -5.08 19.06 -6.31
N ALA A 33 -3.82 18.70 -6.12
CA ALA A 33 -2.80 18.88 -7.16
C ALA A 33 -3.12 18.01 -8.38
N ARG A 34 -2.88 18.52 -9.59
CA ARG A 34 -3.18 17.84 -10.87
C ARG A 34 -2.67 16.41 -10.92
N ARG A 35 -1.47 16.15 -10.41
CA ARG A 35 -0.87 14.80 -10.35
C ARG A 35 -1.72 13.80 -9.57
N GLN A 36 -2.38 14.23 -8.49
CA GLN A 36 -3.21 13.38 -7.66
C GLN A 36 -4.55 13.09 -8.34
N VAL A 37 -5.11 14.09 -9.02
CA VAL A 37 -6.32 13.90 -9.84
C VAL A 37 -6.04 12.89 -10.95
N LEU A 38 -4.97 13.07 -11.72
CA LEU A 38 -4.61 12.14 -12.80
C LEU A 38 -4.37 10.71 -12.30
N ALA A 39 -3.65 10.54 -11.19
CA ALA A 39 -3.44 9.22 -10.59
C ALA A 39 -4.75 8.57 -10.11
N CYS A 40 -5.64 9.35 -9.48
CA CYS A 40 -6.95 8.88 -9.06
C CYS A 40 -7.79 8.43 -10.26
N LEU A 41 -7.79 9.21 -11.35
CA LEU A 41 -8.49 8.85 -12.58
C LEU A 41 -7.94 7.55 -13.16
N GLU A 42 -6.62 7.40 -13.26
CA GLU A 42 -5.98 6.16 -13.72
C GLU A 42 -6.43 4.96 -12.87
N GLN A 43 -6.45 5.08 -11.55
CA GLN A 43 -6.95 4.05 -10.65
C GLN A 43 -8.45 3.75 -10.86
N CYS A 44 -9.29 4.77 -11.07
CA CYS A 44 -10.71 4.57 -11.39
C CYS A 44 -10.89 3.81 -12.71
N CYS A 45 -10.03 4.07 -13.70
CA CYS A 45 -10.04 3.31 -14.96
C CYS A 45 -9.72 1.85 -14.70
N VAL A 46 -8.67 1.56 -13.93
CA VAL A 46 -8.30 0.20 -13.56
C VAL A 46 -9.46 -0.49 -12.86
N HIS A 47 -10.10 0.15 -11.88
CA HIS A 47 -11.25 -0.43 -11.17
C HIS A 47 -12.48 -0.68 -12.07
N ALA A 48 -12.66 0.07 -13.15
CA ALA A 48 -13.75 -0.15 -14.10
C ALA A 48 -13.43 -1.24 -15.15
N SER A 49 -12.15 -1.51 -15.40
CA SER A 49 -11.67 -2.46 -16.42
C SER A 49 -11.91 -3.92 -16.06
N ASP A 50 -11.99 -4.76 -17.08
CA ASP A 50 -12.04 -6.22 -16.96
C ASP A 50 -10.73 -6.80 -16.39
N GLY A 51 -10.82 -7.98 -15.79
CA GLY A 51 -9.71 -8.73 -15.21
C GLY A 51 -9.15 -8.12 -13.92
N THR A 52 -9.89 -7.22 -13.28
CA THR A 52 -9.45 -6.52 -12.06
C THR A 52 -10.20 -6.98 -10.82
N PHE A 53 -10.08 -6.22 -9.72
CA PHE A 53 -10.61 -6.59 -8.39
C PHE A 53 -12.05 -7.10 -8.42
N PHE A 54 -12.95 -6.44 -9.15
CA PHE A 54 -14.36 -6.82 -9.16
C PHE A 54 -14.62 -8.16 -9.85
N ASP A 55 -13.84 -8.49 -10.89
CA ASP A 55 -13.94 -9.79 -11.55
C ASP A 55 -13.35 -10.90 -10.66
N THR A 56 -12.24 -10.62 -9.98
CA THR A 56 -11.71 -11.51 -8.94
C THR A 56 -12.73 -11.76 -7.83
N LEU A 57 -13.43 -10.72 -7.38
CA LEU A 57 -14.47 -10.84 -6.35
C LEU A 57 -15.66 -11.67 -6.84
N ASP A 58 -16.10 -11.46 -8.08
CA ASP A 58 -17.18 -12.25 -8.67
C ASP A 58 -16.78 -13.74 -8.76
N HIS A 59 -15.57 -14.05 -9.26
CA HIS A 59 -15.04 -15.41 -9.31
C HIS A 59 -14.99 -16.06 -7.92
N LEU A 60 -14.44 -15.36 -6.91
CA LEU A 60 -14.41 -15.84 -5.54
C LEU A 60 -15.81 -16.13 -5.00
N ALA A 61 -16.81 -15.30 -5.33
CA ALA A 61 -18.18 -15.53 -4.92
C ALA A 61 -18.76 -16.81 -5.55
N ARG A 62 -18.44 -17.11 -6.82
CA ARG A 62 -18.86 -18.37 -7.48
C ARG A 62 -18.25 -19.60 -6.79
N ASP A 63 -16.97 -19.52 -6.44
CA ASP A 63 -16.23 -20.62 -5.83
C ASP A 63 -16.56 -20.82 -4.34
N SER A 64 -17.26 -19.88 -3.72
CA SER A 64 -17.59 -19.89 -2.29
C SER A 64 -18.75 -20.82 -1.91
N GLY A 65 -19.43 -21.44 -2.88
CA GLY A 65 -20.57 -22.34 -2.62
C GLY A 65 -21.80 -21.64 -2.02
N ILE A 66 -21.97 -20.34 -2.29
CA ILE A 66 -23.14 -19.56 -1.85
C ILE A 66 -24.39 -19.89 -2.66
N THR A 67 -25.57 -19.47 -2.17
CA THR A 67 -26.83 -19.68 -2.89
C THR A 67 -26.85 -18.95 -4.24
N PRO A 68 -27.56 -19.47 -5.27
CA PRO A 68 -27.68 -18.79 -6.56
C PRO A 68 -28.24 -17.37 -6.46
N SER A 69 -29.18 -17.14 -5.53
CA SER A 69 -29.74 -15.82 -5.25
C SER A 69 -28.68 -14.83 -4.77
N LEU A 70 -27.80 -15.25 -3.86
CA LEU A 70 -26.75 -14.39 -3.33
C LEU A 70 -25.62 -14.18 -4.35
N GLN A 71 -25.32 -15.19 -5.16
CA GLN A 71 -24.38 -15.08 -6.27
C GLN A 71 -24.87 -14.01 -7.27
N HIS A 72 -26.14 -14.03 -7.64
CA HIS A 72 -26.74 -13.03 -8.52
C HIS A 72 -26.64 -11.62 -7.92
N LEU A 73 -26.91 -11.45 -6.62
CA LEU A 73 -26.77 -10.15 -5.94
C LEU A 73 -25.34 -9.62 -5.98
N VAL A 74 -24.34 -10.49 -5.77
CA VAL A 74 -22.93 -10.10 -5.87
C VAL A 74 -22.57 -9.71 -7.31
N SER A 75 -22.92 -10.51 -8.31
CA SER A 75 -22.62 -10.22 -9.72
C SER A 75 -23.28 -8.91 -10.18
N SER A 76 -24.54 -8.67 -9.80
CA SER A 76 -25.24 -7.41 -10.08
C SER A 76 -24.59 -6.22 -9.38
N GLY A 77 -24.22 -6.37 -8.10
CA GLY A 77 -23.50 -5.35 -7.36
C GLY A 77 -22.13 -5.02 -7.96
N VAL A 78 -21.40 -6.03 -8.42
CA VAL A 78 -20.13 -5.87 -9.15
C VAL A 78 -20.32 -5.01 -10.40
N GLN A 79 -21.33 -5.32 -11.22
CA GLN A 79 -21.61 -4.55 -12.43
C GLN A 79 -21.98 -3.09 -12.11
N ALA A 80 -22.83 -2.88 -11.10
CA ALA A 80 -23.22 -1.54 -10.65
C ALA A 80 -22.01 -0.75 -10.13
N ALA A 81 -21.15 -1.37 -9.31
CA ALA A 81 -19.94 -0.75 -8.80
C ALA A 81 -18.97 -0.36 -9.93
N ARG A 82 -18.73 -1.26 -10.89
CA ARG A 82 -17.88 -0.99 -12.06
C ARG A 82 -18.41 0.17 -12.90
N ALA A 83 -19.73 0.23 -13.10
CA ALA A 83 -20.39 1.30 -13.86
C ALA A 83 -20.33 2.68 -13.18
N ALA A 84 -20.13 2.73 -11.86
CA ALA A 84 -20.07 3.97 -11.10
C ALA A 84 -18.70 4.68 -11.16
N TYR A 85 -17.59 3.94 -11.27
CA TYR A 85 -16.23 4.53 -11.31
C TYR A 85 -15.99 5.53 -12.47
N PRO A 86 -16.52 5.31 -13.70
CA PRO A 86 -16.43 6.28 -14.77
C PRO A 86 -17.02 7.65 -14.43
N SER A 87 -18.01 7.75 -13.54
CA SER A 87 -18.62 9.02 -13.12
C SER A 87 -17.60 9.98 -12.50
N LEU A 88 -16.56 9.47 -11.84
CA LEU A 88 -15.46 10.28 -11.31
C LEU A 88 -14.62 10.96 -12.41
N ARG A 89 -14.69 10.50 -13.66
CA ARG A 89 -14.04 11.19 -14.80
C ARG A 89 -14.70 12.52 -15.12
N GLY A 90 -16.00 12.72 -14.82
CA GLY A 90 -16.68 14.00 -15.04
C GLY A 90 -16.00 15.15 -14.29
N LEU A 91 -15.35 14.85 -13.16
CA LEU A 91 -14.55 15.81 -12.38
C LEU A 91 -13.27 16.28 -13.09
N SER A 92 -12.84 15.58 -14.13
CA SER A 92 -11.63 15.89 -14.91
C SER A 92 -11.88 16.79 -16.12
N GLY A 93 -13.15 17.19 -16.35
CA GLY A 93 -13.55 18.05 -17.46
C GLY A 93 -12.68 19.31 -17.59
N GLU A 94 -12.74 19.94 -18.76
CA GLU A 94 -11.90 21.08 -19.20
C GLU A 94 -11.75 22.23 -18.17
N GLY A 95 -12.68 22.34 -17.21
CA GLY A 95 -12.62 23.25 -16.08
C GLY A 95 -11.57 22.92 -14.99
N LEU A 96 -11.24 21.66 -14.72
CA LEU A 96 -10.26 21.32 -13.65
C LEU A 96 -8.81 21.53 -14.14
N SER A 97 -8.54 21.17 -15.39
CA SER A 97 -7.23 21.35 -16.05
C SER A 97 -6.81 22.81 -16.15
N SER A 98 -7.77 23.71 -16.37
CA SER A 98 -7.57 25.16 -16.50
C SER A 98 -7.54 25.88 -15.15
N ARG A 99 -8.14 25.31 -14.10
CA ARG A 99 -8.25 25.91 -12.75
C ARG A 99 -7.20 25.43 -11.75
N ILE A 100 -6.52 24.30 -11.98
CA ILE A 100 -5.45 23.84 -11.11
C ILE A 100 -4.17 24.61 -11.44
N PRO A 101 -3.71 25.52 -10.57
CA PRO A 101 -2.50 26.29 -10.86
C PRO A 101 -1.27 25.38 -10.75
N GLY A 102 -0.43 25.41 -11.79
CA GLY A 102 1.00 25.24 -11.64
C GLY A 102 1.62 23.97 -12.23
N PRO A 103 2.95 24.02 -12.50
CA PRO A 103 3.74 22.88 -12.92
C PRO A 103 3.79 21.78 -11.84
N LYS A 104 4.40 20.63 -12.16
CA LYS A 104 4.65 19.55 -11.19
C LYS A 104 5.25 20.14 -9.90
N GLY A 105 4.52 20.08 -8.79
CA GLY A 105 5.04 20.48 -7.46
C GLY A 105 4.36 21.66 -6.77
N THR A 106 3.10 22.00 -7.08
CA THR A 106 2.36 23.02 -6.32
C THR A 106 2.43 22.73 -4.81
N PRO A 107 3.08 23.59 -4.02
CA PRO A 107 3.20 23.39 -2.58
C PRO A 107 1.81 23.45 -1.95
N VAL A 108 1.58 22.63 -0.93
CA VAL A 108 0.29 22.58 -0.22
C VAL A 108 0.08 23.76 0.73
N GLY A 109 1.12 24.58 0.95
CA GLY A 109 1.12 25.68 1.91
C GLY A 109 1.47 25.21 3.34
N LEU A 110 2.01 26.14 4.14
CA LEU A 110 2.50 25.82 5.49
C LEU A 110 1.38 25.40 6.43
N GLU A 111 0.20 26.04 6.37
CA GLU A 111 -0.94 25.72 7.23
C GLU A 111 -1.43 24.28 7.02
N ARG A 112 -1.67 23.90 5.76
CA ARG A 112 -2.07 22.53 5.41
C ARG A 112 -0.98 21.52 5.74
N TYR A 113 0.28 21.89 5.56
CA TYR A 113 1.41 21.04 5.93
C TYR A 113 1.48 20.80 7.44
N ARG A 114 1.34 21.85 8.27
CA ARG A 114 1.30 21.75 9.73
C ARG A 114 0.17 20.83 10.21
N PHE A 115 -1.05 21.06 9.72
CA PHE A 115 -2.20 20.20 10.05
C PHE A 115 -1.92 18.74 9.69
N ALA A 116 -1.46 18.47 8.47
CA ALA A 116 -1.15 17.11 8.03
C ALA A 116 -0.05 16.47 8.89
N THR A 117 1.05 17.18 9.17
CA THR A 117 2.14 16.66 10.02
C THR A 117 1.65 16.33 11.42
N HIS A 118 0.79 17.17 12.01
CA HIS A 118 0.21 16.91 13.32
C HIS A 118 -0.71 15.68 13.28
N SER A 119 -1.55 15.52 12.24
CA SER A 119 -2.39 14.32 12.10
C SER A 119 -1.58 13.03 11.95
N PHE A 120 -0.39 13.07 11.35
CA PHE A 120 0.47 11.90 11.20
C PHE A 120 1.36 11.62 12.42
N LEU A 121 1.91 12.66 13.04
CA LEU A 121 2.86 12.53 14.14
C LEU A 121 2.18 12.57 15.52
N LEU A 122 0.95 13.06 15.57
CA LEU A 122 0.18 13.33 16.80
C LEU A 122 0.93 14.24 17.78
N THR A 123 1.80 15.09 17.25
CA THR A 123 2.57 16.10 17.98
C THR A 123 2.90 17.27 17.06
N GLU A 124 3.05 18.45 17.66
CA GLU A 124 3.61 19.61 16.97
C GLU A 124 5.14 19.47 16.88
N ILE A 125 5.70 19.99 15.79
CA ILE A 125 7.14 19.98 15.53
C ILE A 125 7.56 21.33 14.95
N ASP A 126 8.82 21.70 15.15
CA ASP A 126 9.46 22.76 14.37
C ASP A 126 9.89 22.19 13.01
N HIS A 127 9.17 22.58 11.95
CA HIS A 127 9.41 22.10 10.59
C HIS A 127 10.78 22.52 10.03
N GLU A 128 11.29 23.69 10.41
CA GLU A 128 12.59 24.18 9.94
C GLU A 128 13.71 23.42 10.65
N ALA A 129 13.61 23.25 11.96
CA ALA A 129 14.56 22.44 12.72
C ALA A 129 14.59 20.99 12.23
N VAL A 130 13.43 20.37 12.00
CA VAL A 130 13.33 18.98 11.49
C VAL A 130 13.87 18.88 10.06
N TYR A 131 13.67 19.90 9.21
CA TYR A 131 14.24 19.93 7.87
C TYR A 131 15.78 19.90 7.91
N HIS A 132 16.39 20.77 8.73
CA HIS A 132 17.84 20.80 8.88
C HIS A 132 18.40 19.52 9.51
N TRP A 133 17.74 19.01 10.54
CA TRP A 133 18.08 17.72 11.14
C TRP A 133 18.02 16.57 10.12
N GLY A 134 17.00 16.55 9.25
CA GLY A 134 16.87 15.55 8.20
C GLY A 134 18.06 15.55 7.22
N TRP A 135 18.55 16.73 6.83
CA TRP A 135 19.74 16.84 5.98
C TRP A 135 21.03 16.38 6.68
N GLN A 136 21.18 16.69 7.97
CA GLN A 136 22.30 16.19 8.77
C GLN A 136 22.26 14.66 8.85
N GLU A 137 21.09 14.07 9.06
CA GLU A 137 20.91 12.62 9.14
C GLU A 137 21.19 11.94 7.80
N ILE A 138 20.78 12.53 6.67
CA ILE A 138 21.16 12.06 5.34
C ILE A 138 22.68 12.03 5.17
N GLY A 139 23.38 13.10 5.60
CA GLY A 139 24.84 13.15 5.56
C GLY A 139 25.49 12.06 6.42
N ARG A 140 25.02 11.91 7.66
CA ARG A 140 25.49 10.90 8.62
C ARG A 140 25.31 9.48 8.07
N LEU A 141 24.14 9.17 7.51
CA LEU A 141 23.85 7.86 6.92
C LEU A 141 24.70 7.58 5.68
N LYS A 142 24.95 8.58 4.81
CA LYS A 142 25.85 8.43 3.66
C LYS A 142 27.26 8.04 4.08
N GLN A 143 27.83 8.71 5.09
CA GLN A 143 29.16 8.37 5.62
C GLN A 143 29.20 6.95 6.21
N GLN A 144 28.13 6.52 6.89
CA GLN A 144 28.03 5.15 7.38
C GLN A 144 27.97 4.13 6.25
N MET A 145 27.19 4.42 5.19
CA MET A 145 27.12 3.57 4.00
C MET A 145 28.48 3.44 3.32
N GLU A 146 29.23 4.54 3.16
CA GLU A 146 30.60 4.51 2.60
C GLU A 146 31.56 3.69 3.46
N THR A 147 31.51 3.85 4.79
CA THR A 147 32.33 3.07 5.72
C THR A 147 32.03 1.57 5.59
N VAL A 148 30.75 1.18 5.55
CA VAL A 148 30.35 -0.22 5.39
C VAL A 148 30.72 -0.75 4.01
N SER A 149 30.52 0.03 2.95
CA SER A 149 30.93 -0.35 1.59
C SER A 149 32.43 -0.62 1.50
N ASN A 150 33.26 0.24 2.09
CA ASN A 150 34.72 0.03 2.13
C ASN A 150 35.13 -1.20 2.94
N ARG A 151 34.36 -1.59 3.96
CA ARG A 151 34.61 -2.83 4.70
C ARG A 151 34.26 -4.08 3.90
N ILE A 152 33.23 -4.01 3.05
CA ILE A 152 32.77 -5.14 2.21
C ILE A 152 33.69 -5.32 1.01
N TRP A 153 33.95 -4.23 0.27
CA TRP A 153 34.81 -4.24 -0.90
C TRP A 153 35.63 -2.95 -0.96
N PRO A 154 36.85 -2.96 -0.40
CA PRO A 154 37.71 -1.79 -0.37
C PRO A 154 37.94 -1.19 -1.76
N GLY A 155 37.81 0.13 -1.87
CA GLY A 155 38.10 0.88 -3.10
C GLY A 155 37.00 0.85 -4.17
N ARG A 156 35.85 0.24 -3.90
CA ARG A 156 34.69 0.27 -4.81
C ARG A 156 33.65 1.31 -4.41
N CYS A 157 32.94 1.83 -5.40
CA CYS A 157 31.87 2.77 -5.13
C CYS A 157 30.64 2.05 -4.56
N PHE A 158 29.81 2.79 -3.83
CA PHE A 158 28.59 2.27 -3.20
C PHE A 158 27.70 1.47 -4.17
N LYS A 159 27.53 1.93 -5.41
CA LYS A 159 26.70 1.27 -6.42
C LYS A 159 27.23 -0.11 -6.82
N GLU A 160 28.55 -0.26 -6.96
CA GLU A 160 29.19 -1.55 -7.26
C GLU A 160 29.02 -2.52 -6.10
N VAL A 161 29.19 -2.05 -4.86
CA VAL A 161 28.97 -2.89 -3.66
C VAL A 161 27.52 -3.35 -3.56
N VAL A 162 26.55 -2.46 -3.80
CA VAL A 162 25.13 -2.85 -3.82
C VAL A 162 24.85 -3.86 -4.93
N GLN A 163 25.43 -3.68 -6.12
CA GLN A 163 25.24 -4.62 -7.21
C GLN A 163 25.79 -6.00 -6.86
N LEU A 164 27.00 -6.06 -6.29
CA LEU A 164 27.60 -7.30 -5.77
C LEU A 164 26.64 -7.99 -4.82
N LEU A 165 26.17 -7.29 -3.78
CA LEU A 165 25.27 -7.87 -2.77
C LEU A 165 23.94 -8.36 -3.35
N LYS A 166 23.43 -7.72 -4.41
CA LYS A 166 22.20 -8.13 -5.09
C LYS A 166 22.36 -9.38 -5.95
N THR A 167 23.56 -9.64 -6.48
CA THR A 167 23.82 -10.76 -7.40
C THR A 167 24.53 -11.93 -6.73
N ASP A 168 25.06 -11.73 -5.53
CA ASP A 168 25.75 -12.76 -4.77
C ASP A 168 24.74 -13.80 -4.27
N SER A 169 24.99 -15.06 -4.64
CA SER A 169 24.13 -16.19 -4.30
C SER A 169 24.06 -16.44 -2.79
N ARG A 170 25.03 -15.97 -2.01
CA ARG A 170 25.01 -16.05 -0.54
C ARG A 170 23.92 -15.21 0.11
N TYR A 171 23.44 -14.17 -0.57
CA TYR A 171 22.40 -13.26 -0.08
C TYR A 171 21.10 -13.38 -0.89
N SER A 172 21.01 -14.39 -1.76
CA SER A 172 19.87 -14.62 -2.63
C SER A 172 19.24 -15.98 -2.33
N VAL A 173 17.93 -16.07 -2.50
CA VAL A 173 17.18 -17.34 -2.45
C VAL A 173 16.54 -17.56 -3.82
N ASP A 174 16.46 -18.81 -4.23
CA ASP A 174 16.07 -19.23 -5.58
C ASP A 174 14.60 -19.65 -5.69
N SER A 175 13.91 -19.82 -4.57
CA SER A 175 12.51 -20.22 -4.53
C SER A 175 11.68 -19.43 -3.52
N PRO A 176 10.36 -19.31 -3.73
CA PRO A 176 9.45 -18.72 -2.74
C PRO A 176 9.44 -19.48 -1.41
N GLU A 177 9.61 -20.80 -1.43
CA GLU A 177 9.69 -21.64 -0.24
C GLU A 177 10.95 -21.32 0.57
N SER A 178 12.13 -21.29 -0.08
CA SER A 178 13.40 -20.88 0.55
C SER A 178 13.31 -19.46 1.11
N PHE A 179 12.59 -18.55 0.44
CA PHE A 179 12.35 -17.20 0.93
C PHE A 179 11.51 -17.20 2.22
N LEU A 180 10.41 -17.96 2.25
CA LEU A 180 9.54 -18.06 3.42
C LEU A 180 10.28 -18.66 4.63
N GLU A 181 11.05 -19.72 4.41
CA GLU A 181 11.87 -20.35 5.45
C GLU A 181 12.88 -19.33 6.00
N ARG A 182 13.65 -18.69 5.11
CA ARG A 182 14.68 -17.72 5.52
C ARG A 182 14.09 -16.53 6.29
N MET A 183 12.98 -15.98 5.82
CA MET A 183 12.31 -14.88 6.51
C MET A 183 11.75 -15.33 7.87
N SER A 184 11.24 -16.55 7.97
CA SER A 184 10.74 -17.11 9.23
C SER A 184 11.86 -17.29 10.25
N GLU A 185 13.03 -17.81 9.83
CA GLU A 185 14.22 -17.93 10.67
C GLU A 185 14.66 -16.58 11.23
N ILE A 186 14.77 -15.55 10.38
CA ILE A 186 15.19 -14.20 10.79
C ILE A 186 14.24 -13.64 11.87
N GLN A 187 12.93 -13.82 11.70
CA GLN A 187 11.94 -13.36 12.67
C GLN A 187 12.05 -14.14 13.99
N GLN A 188 12.22 -15.46 13.93
CA GLN A 188 12.39 -16.30 15.13
C GLN A 188 13.67 -15.95 15.89
N GLU A 189 14.79 -15.76 15.20
CA GLU A 189 16.06 -15.36 15.80
C GLU A 189 15.95 -13.98 16.48
N ALA A 190 15.30 -13.02 15.82
CA ALA A 190 15.06 -11.70 16.38
C ALA A 190 14.19 -11.78 17.66
N LEU A 191 13.12 -12.58 17.65
CA LEU A 191 12.26 -12.79 18.83
C LEU A 191 13.03 -13.42 19.99
N GLN A 192 13.84 -14.46 19.71
CA GLN A 192 14.67 -15.12 20.73
C GLN A 192 15.63 -14.13 21.39
N ARG A 193 16.33 -13.29 20.60
CA ARG A 193 17.26 -12.27 21.11
C ARG A 193 16.55 -11.21 21.96
N LEU A 194 15.37 -10.76 21.54
CA LEU A 194 14.58 -9.78 22.27
C LEU A 194 14.08 -10.32 23.62
N TRP A 195 13.60 -11.57 23.65
CA TRP A 195 13.13 -12.21 24.87
C TRP A 195 14.25 -12.54 25.85
N ALA A 196 15.42 -12.91 25.34
CA ALA A 196 16.58 -13.17 26.18
C ALA A 196 17.09 -11.91 26.91
N THR A 197 16.84 -10.71 26.38
CA THR A 197 17.51 -9.50 26.85
C THR A 197 16.61 -8.43 27.45
N ARG A 198 15.33 -8.28 27.06
CA ARG A 198 14.59 -7.02 27.34
C ARG A 198 13.10 -7.10 27.63
N CYS A 199 12.41 -8.23 27.49
CA CYS A 199 10.95 -8.23 27.68
C CYS A 199 10.41 -9.52 28.33
N SER A 200 10.20 -9.47 29.66
CA SER A 200 9.57 -10.55 30.43
C SER A 200 8.04 -10.51 30.42
N THR A 201 7.42 -9.40 29.97
CA THR A 201 5.98 -9.11 30.13
C THR A 201 5.11 -9.44 28.93
N CYS A 202 5.65 -9.88 27.79
CA CYS A 202 4.87 -10.35 26.64
C CYS A 202 4.26 -11.74 26.91
N ARG A 203 3.26 -11.78 27.80
CA ARG A 203 2.51 -12.98 28.17
C ARG A 203 1.50 -13.31 27.06
N ASN A 204 1.83 -14.34 26.29
CA ASN A 204 0.96 -15.16 25.44
C ASN A 204 0.36 -14.56 24.14
N LYS A 205 0.38 -13.25 23.88
CA LYS A 205 -0.05 -12.68 22.59
C LYS A 205 1.12 -11.97 21.90
N GLY A 206 1.59 -12.50 20.76
CA GLY A 206 2.73 -11.98 20.01
C GLY A 206 3.99 -12.86 20.00
N ARG A 207 3.89 -14.16 20.34
CA ARG A 207 5.03 -15.10 20.29
C ARG A 207 5.26 -15.72 18.92
N THR A 208 4.29 -15.62 18.03
CA THR A 208 4.36 -16.26 16.71
C THR A 208 4.20 -15.20 15.66
N VAL A 209 5.17 -15.17 14.74
CA VAL A 209 5.10 -14.40 13.50
C VAL A 209 4.98 -15.42 12.38
N GLU A 210 3.88 -15.33 11.64
CA GLU A 210 3.69 -16.14 10.42
C GLU A 210 4.12 -15.31 9.22
N VAL A 211 5.01 -15.86 8.41
CA VAL A 211 5.41 -15.26 7.13
C VAL A 211 4.59 -15.91 6.03
N ARG A 212 3.99 -15.09 5.16
CA ARG A 212 3.18 -15.54 4.03
C ARG A 212 3.53 -14.73 2.79
N LEU A 213 3.37 -15.34 1.63
CA LEU A 213 3.42 -14.65 0.34
C LEU A 213 2.08 -13.97 0.08
N PHE A 214 2.12 -12.87 -0.68
CA PHE A 214 0.91 -12.26 -1.20
C PHE A 214 0.19 -13.21 -2.15
N SER A 215 -1.15 -13.19 -2.10
CA SER A 215 -1.95 -13.92 -3.09
C SER A 215 -1.87 -13.23 -4.45
N GLU A 216 -2.05 -13.98 -5.53
CA GLU A 216 -2.13 -13.41 -6.88
C GLU A 216 -3.16 -12.28 -6.93
N GLY A 217 -2.79 -11.15 -7.54
CA GLY A 217 -3.63 -9.94 -7.61
C GLY A 217 -3.53 -8.99 -6.40
N GLN A 218 -2.79 -9.34 -5.33
CA GLN A 218 -2.50 -8.40 -4.25
C GLN A 218 -1.25 -7.57 -4.57
N HIS A 219 -1.42 -6.25 -4.61
CA HIS A 219 -0.32 -5.31 -4.83
C HIS A 219 0.17 -4.72 -3.52
N ALA A 220 1.21 -5.32 -2.95
CA ALA A 220 2.00 -4.72 -1.90
C ALA A 220 3.45 -4.66 -2.37
N GLY A 221 4.03 -3.47 -2.42
CA GLY A 221 5.29 -3.24 -3.11
C GLY A 221 6.47 -4.08 -2.62
N ARG A 222 6.45 -4.61 -1.37
CA ARG A 222 7.52 -5.47 -0.77
C ARG A 222 7.03 -6.38 0.37
N LEU A 223 6.89 -5.84 1.57
CA LEU A 223 6.56 -6.56 2.82
C LEU A 223 5.54 -5.74 3.61
N LEU A 224 4.58 -6.42 4.23
CA LEU A 224 3.58 -5.82 5.11
C LEU A 224 3.45 -6.65 6.39
N TYR A 225 3.21 -5.97 7.50
CA TYR A 225 2.83 -6.62 8.75
C TYR A 225 1.33 -6.42 8.96
N SER A 226 0.63 -7.51 9.29
CA SER A 226 -0.76 -7.47 9.74
C SER A 226 -0.85 -7.95 11.17
N ALA A 227 -1.66 -7.28 11.98
CA ALA A 227 -1.91 -7.71 13.35
C ALA A 227 -2.71 -9.03 13.35
N ILE A 228 -2.60 -9.80 14.43
CA ILE A 228 -3.37 -11.04 14.62
C ILE A 228 -4.87 -10.72 14.53
N GLY A 229 -5.58 -11.38 13.61
CA GLY A 229 -6.98 -11.09 13.28
C GLY A 229 -7.18 -10.14 12.10
N GLY A 230 -6.10 -9.60 11.52
CA GLY A 230 -6.11 -8.94 10.21
C GLY A 230 -6.42 -9.96 9.12
N PHE A 231 -7.47 -9.69 8.33
CA PHE A 231 -7.99 -10.63 7.35
C PHE A 231 -7.06 -10.69 6.11
N PHE A 232 -6.21 -11.72 6.04
CA PHE A 232 -5.57 -12.17 4.80
C PHE A 232 -5.87 -13.67 4.62
N PRO A 233 -6.81 -14.05 3.74
CA PRO A 233 -7.07 -15.44 3.49
C PRO A 233 -5.91 -16.01 2.68
N THR A 234 -5.20 -17.00 3.21
CA THR A 234 -4.40 -17.88 2.35
C THR A 234 -4.25 -19.25 3.01
N ARG A 235 -5.00 -20.23 2.50
CA ARG A 235 -4.51 -21.60 2.33
C ARG A 235 -4.15 -21.71 0.85
N VAL A 236 -2.86 -21.70 0.53
CA VAL A 236 -2.41 -22.03 -0.83
C VAL A 236 -2.53 -23.55 -0.99
N ARG A 237 -3.42 -24.00 -1.88
CA ARG A 237 -3.34 -25.36 -2.45
C ARG A 237 -2.52 -25.23 -3.72
N LEU A 238 -1.31 -25.77 -3.71
CA LEU A 238 -0.46 -25.89 -4.89
C LEU A 238 -1.17 -26.76 -5.94
N VAL A 239 -1.64 -26.14 -7.03
CA VAL A 239 -1.96 -26.88 -8.25
C VAL A 239 -0.65 -27.00 -9.03
N ARG A 240 -0.05 -28.20 -9.02
CA ARG A 240 1.03 -28.55 -9.93
C ARG A 240 0.51 -28.41 -11.36
N LYS A 241 1.09 -27.51 -12.15
CA LYS A 241 0.93 -27.55 -13.60
C LYS A 241 1.98 -28.52 -14.15
N ALA A 242 1.50 -29.52 -14.89
CA ALA A 242 2.31 -30.45 -15.68
C ALA A 242 3.01 -29.72 -16.84
#